data_AF-A0A6J1PQV2-F1
#
_entry.id   AF-A0A6J1PQV2-F1
#
_cell.length_a   1.000
_cell.length_b   1.000
_cell.length_c   1.000
_cell.angle_alpha   90.00
_cell.angle_beta   90.00
_cell.angle_gamma   90.00
#
_symmetry.space_group_name_H-M   'P 1'
#
loop_
_entity.id
_entity.type
_entity.pdbx_description
1 polymer ?
#
loop_
_entity_poly.entity_id
_entity_poly.type
_entity_poly.pdbx_seq_one_letter_code
_entity_poly.pdbx_strand_id
1 'polypeptide(L)'
;MMNTNNIQHDIKSSSKNLDEDGLVMLFKDIFGVNSQNKFPNNFDTWTVKKQCDWIIKNIAEFFPNMPQSLQSIIPAAFCQLDNDRTLEKLPEWMDMDKYRRGQKFVQKNYTAITISKVMGLMYIYTFQEELKPIILGAHSHTPYLAFQRYLFKILYLYINI
;
A
#
# COMPACT_ATOMS: atom_id res chain seq x y z
N MET A 1 -0.44 -11.77 -26.48
CA MET A 1 0.49 -11.47 -25.38
C MET A 1 0.08 -10.11 -24.81
N MET A 2 -0.61 -10.11 -23.67
CA MET A 2 -1.24 -8.92 -23.08
C MET A 2 -0.15 -7.99 -22.53
N ASN A 3 -0.13 -6.72 -22.95
CA ASN A 3 0.87 -5.74 -22.50
C ASN A 3 0.57 -5.31 -21.06
N THR A 4 1.08 -6.08 -20.11
CA THR A 4 0.89 -5.89 -18.65
C THR A 4 1.44 -4.57 -18.13
N ASN A 5 2.40 -3.95 -18.83
CA ASN A 5 3.08 -2.74 -18.37
C ASN A 5 2.19 -1.49 -18.46
N ASN A 6 1.33 -1.39 -19.47
CA ASN A 6 0.38 -0.28 -19.61
C ASN A 6 -0.74 -0.39 -18.57
N ILE A 7 -1.26 -1.62 -18.37
CA ILE A 7 -2.31 -1.91 -17.38
C ILE A 7 -1.84 -1.59 -15.96
N GLN A 8 -0.60 -1.94 -15.62
CA GLN A 8 -0.05 -1.70 -14.28
C GLN A 8 0.26 -0.22 -14.01
N HIS A 9 0.58 0.56 -15.05
CA HIS A 9 0.75 2.00 -14.96
C HIS A 9 -0.59 2.73 -14.76
N ASP A 10 -1.62 2.32 -15.49
CA ASP A 10 -2.97 2.91 -15.43
C ASP A 10 -3.71 2.58 -14.13
N ILE A 11 -3.54 1.36 -13.61
CA ILE A 11 -4.08 0.96 -12.29
C ILE A 11 -3.43 1.78 -11.15
N LYS A 12 -2.14 2.09 -11.26
CA LYS A 12 -1.38 2.76 -10.20
C LYS A 12 -1.53 4.29 -10.20
N SER A 13 -1.84 4.89 -11.35
CA SER A 13 -2.21 6.31 -11.45
C SER A 13 -3.64 6.54 -10.98
N SER A 14 -4.57 5.61 -11.27
CA SER A 14 -5.98 5.69 -10.90
C SER A 14 -6.20 5.42 -9.39
N SER A 15 -5.61 4.36 -8.83
CA SER A 15 -5.84 3.94 -7.43
C SER A 15 -5.31 4.88 -6.34
N LYS A 16 -4.43 5.83 -6.65
CA LYS A 16 -3.78 6.68 -5.63
C LYS A 16 -4.69 7.70 -4.95
N ASN A 17 -5.90 7.93 -5.48
CA ASN A 17 -6.86 8.91 -4.95
C ASN A 17 -8.32 8.42 -5.00
N LEU A 18 -8.57 7.13 -5.24
CA LEU A 18 -9.93 6.61 -5.29
C LEU A 18 -10.42 6.28 -3.87
N ASP A 19 -11.63 6.72 -3.57
CA ASP A 19 -12.36 6.24 -2.40
C ASP A 19 -12.75 4.76 -2.59
N GLU A 20 -13.34 4.17 -1.55
CA GLU A 20 -13.69 2.75 -1.56
C GLU A 20 -14.64 2.38 -2.72
N ASP A 21 -15.55 3.30 -3.08
CA ASP A 21 -16.43 3.16 -4.24
C ASP A 21 -15.63 3.12 -5.55
N GLY A 22 -14.67 4.04 -5.71
CA GLY A 22 -13.78 4.07 -6.85
C GLY A 22 -12.93 2.79 -7.03
N LEU A 23 -12.52 2.15 -5.93
CA LEU A 23 -11.79 0.89 -5.97
C LEU A 23 -12.67 -0.30 -6.38
N VAL A 24 -13.93 -0.34 -5.92
CA VAL A 24 -14.90 -1.34 -6.35
C VAL A 24 -15.26 -1.18 -7.82
N MET A 25 -15.42 0.06 -8.28
CA MET A 25 -15.64 0.36 -9.69
C MET A 25 -14.44 -0.05 -10.56
N LEU A 26 -13.21 0.18 -10.09
CA LEU A 26 -12.01 -0.29 -10.77
C LEU A 26 -11.98 -1.83 -10.91
N PHE A 27 -12.36 -2.55 -9.84
CA PHE A 27 -12.48 -4.01 -9.91
C PHE A 27 -13.50 -4.43 -10.99
N LYS A 28 -14.67 -3.80 -10.99
CA LYS A 28 -15.70 -4.04 -11.99
C LYS A 28 -15.22 -3.72 -13.41
N ASP A 29 -14.46 -2.66 -13.62
CA ASP A 29 -13.96 -2.32 -14.96
C ASP A 29 -12.93 -3.34 -15.46
N ILE A 30 -12.02 -3.78 -14.57
CA ILE A 30 -10.98 -4.77 -14.91
C ILE A 30 -11.61 -6.11 -15.28
N PHE A 31 -12.59 -6.57 -14.49
CA PHE A 31 -13.16 -7.90 -14.66
C PHE A 31 -14.42 -7.89 -15.54
N GLY A 32 -15.22 -6.84 -15.52
CA GLY A 32 -16.49 -6.73 -16.24
C GLY A 32 -16.37 -6.72 -17.76
N VAL A 33 -15.26 -6.22 -18.32
CA VAL A 33 -15.01 -6.25 -19.78
C VAL A 33 -14.74 -7.68 -20.28
N ASN A 34 -14.05 -8.51 -19.48
CA ASN A 34 -13.68 -9.88 -19.86
C ASN A 34 -14.63 -10.96 -19.30
N SER A 35 -15.42 -10.64 -18.27
CA SER A 35 -16.35 -11.54 -17.59
C SER A 35 -17.80 -11.08 -17.72
N GLN A 36 -18.23 -10.78 -18.95
CA GLN A 36 -19.65 -10.55 -19.25
C GLN A 36 -20.46 -11.70 -18.63
N ASN A 37 -21.29 -11.38 -17.63
CA ASN A 37 -22.25 -12.25 -16.90
C ASN A 37 -21.88 -12.82 -15.52
N LYS A 38 -20.75 -12.46 -14.88
CA LYS A 38 -20.51 -12.89 -13.49
C LYS A 38 -21.00 -11.92 -12.40
N PHE A 39 -21.23 -10.66 -12.76
CA PHE A 39 -21.71 -9.66 -11.82
C PHE A 39 -23.25 -9.65 -11.74
N PRO A 40 -23.84 -9.49 -10.53
CA PRO A 40 -25.28 -9.31 -10.36
C PRO A 40 -25.81 -8.08 -11.10
N ASN A 41 -26.98 -8.18 -11.73
CA ASN A 41 -27.58 -7.06 -12.48
C ASN A 41 -27.82 -5.79 -11.63
N ASN A 42 -27.95 -5.95 -10.31
CA ASN A 42 -28.16 -4.86 -9.37
C ASN A 42 -26.92 -4.55 -8.53
N PHE A 43 -25.74 -5.01 -8.93
CA PHE A 43 -24.49 -4.81 -8.20
C PHE A 43 -24.22 -3.33 -7.91
N ASP A 44 -24.42 -2.46 -8.90
CA ASP A 44 -24.19 -1.01 -8.78
C ASP A 44 -25.17 -0.31 -7.84
N THR A 45 -26.29 -0.96 -7.52
CA THR A 45 -27.31 -0.41 -6.61
C THR A 45 -27.06 -0.77 -5.14
N TRP A 46 -26.05 -1.61 -4.87
CA TRP A 46 -25.71 -2.05 -3.53
C TRP A 46 -24.82 -1.02 -2.82
N THR A 47 -24.79 -1.10 -1.49
CA THR A 47 -23.78 -0.37 -0.71
C THR A 47 -22.39 -0.93 -0.97
N VAL A 48 -21.35 -0.07 -0.90
CA VAL A 48 -19.95 -0.44 -1.11
C VAL A 48 -19.54 -1.65 -0.24
N LYS A 49 -19.92 -1.65 1.03
CA LYS A 49 -19.71 -2.79 1.95
C LYS A 49 -20.28 -4.11 1.39
N LYS A 50 -21.51 -4.08 0.88
CA LYS A 50 -22.17 -5.26 0.32
C LYS A 50 -21.53 -5.71 -1.00
N GLN A 51 -21.09 -4.77 -1.83
CA GLN A 51 -20.31 -5.07 -3.03
C GLN A 51 -19.00 -5.75 -2.66
N CYS A 52 -18.32 -5.26 -1.63
CA CYS A 52 -17.08 -5.83 -1.13
C CYS A 52 -17.23 -7.22 -0.52
N ASP A 53 -18.24 -7.44 0.32
CA ASP A 53 -18.57 -8.76 0.85
C ASP A 53 -18.83 -9.77 -0.27
N TRP A 54 -19.48 -9.32 -1.35
CA TRP A 54 -19.73 -10.15 -2.52
C TRP A 54 -18.43 -10.44 -3.30
N ILE A 55 -17.58 -9.45 -3.54
CA ILE A 55 -16.27 -9.63 -4.20
C ILE A 55 -15.41 -10.64 -3.43
N ILE A 56 -15.31 -10.49 -2.11
CA ILE A 56 -14.52 -11.38 -1.24
C ILE A 56 -14.98 -12.83 -1.38
N LYS A 57 -16.30 -13.07 -1.38
CA LYS A 57 -16.88 -14.42 -1.50
C LYS A 57 -16.65 -15.04 -2.88
N ASN A 58 -16.63 -14.24 -3.93
CA ASN A 58 -16.56 -14.71 -5.31
C ASN A 58 -15.17 -14.56 -5.95
N ILE A 59 -14.15 -14.15 -5.18
CA ILE A 59 -12.81 -13.86 -5.72
C ILE A 59 -12.16 -15.07 -6.41
N ALA A 60 -12.44 -16.28 -5.93
CA ALA A 60 -11.97 -17.53 -6.54
C ALA A 60 -12.50 -17.73 -7.97
N GLU A 61 -13.67 -17.19 -8.29
CA GLU A 61 -14.26 -17.30 -9.63
C GLU A 61 -13.57 -16.38 -10.65
N PHE A 62 -13.00 -15.28 -10.19
CA PHE A 62 -12.21 -14.34 -11.01
C PHE A 62 -10.76 -14.81 -11.15
N PHE A 63 -10.26 -15.60 -10.20
CA PHE A 63 -8.89 -16.11 -10.17
C PHE A 63 -8.83 -17.62 -9.90
N PRO A 64 -9.26 -18.47 -10.86
CA PRO A 64 -9.41 -19.92 -10.63
C PRO A 64 -8.08 -20.64 -10.37
N ASN A 65 -6.96 -20.10 -10.84
CA ASN A 65 -5.62 -20.69 -10.67
C ASN A 65 -4.88 -20.16 -9.44
N MET A 66 -5.56 -19.43 -8.56
CA MET A 66 -4.92 -18.77 -7.43
C MET A 66 -4.93 -19.63 -6.16
N PRO A 67 -3.78 -19.80 -5.49
CA PRO A 67 -3.69 -20.47 -4.21
C PRO A 67 -4.64 -19.89 -3.16
N GLN A 68 -5.22 -20.75 -2.32
CA GLN A 68 -6.17 -20.35 -1.28
C GLN A 68 -5.59 -19.32 -0.30
N SER A 69 -4.28 -19.37 -0.03
CA SER A 69 -3.58 -18.39 0.82
C SER A 69 -3.61 -16.96 0.27
N LEU A 70 -3.75 -16.78 -1.04
CA LEU A 70 -3.83 -15.47 -1.70
C LEU A 70 -5.28 -14.99 -1.86
N GLN A 71 -6.27 -15.88 -1.82
CA GLN A 71 -7.69 -15.54 -1.94
C GLN A 71 -8.17 -14.60 -0.83
N SER A 72 -7.59 -14.68 0.37
CA SER A 72 -7.91 -13.75 1.46
C SER A 72 -7.24 -12.38 1.33
N ILE A 73 -6.18 -12.26 0.52
CA ILE A 73 -5.37 -11.04 0.41
C ILE A 73 -5.80 -10.18 -0.76
N ILE A 74 -6.14 -10.81 -1.89
CA ILE A 74 -6.44 -10.11 -3.15
C ILE A 74 -7.63 -9.14 -3.02
N PRO A 75 -8.74 -9.47 -2.33
CA PRO A 75 -9.83 -8.52 -2.14
C PRO A 75 -9.40 -7.24 -1.42
N ALA A 76 -8.37 -7.30 -0.56
CA ALA A 76 -7.87 -6.12 0.16
C ALA A 76 -7.26 -5.05 -0.77
N ALA A 77 -7.00 -5.38 -2.04
CA ALA A 77 -6.58 -4.40 -3.04
C ALA A 77 -7.74 -3.53 -3.58
N PHE A 78 -8.99 -3.99 -3.41
CA PHE A 78 -10.19 -3.36 -3.99
C PHE A 78 -11.23 -2.98 -2.95
N CYS A 79 -11.19 -3.65 -1.80
CA CYS A 79 -12.08 -3.44 -0.67
C CYS A 79 -11.26 -3.05 0.53
N GLN A 80 -11.68 -1.99 1.23
CA GLN A 80 -11.09 -1.75 2.53
C GLN A 80 -11.48 -2.95 3.40
N LEU A 81 -10.48 -3.62 3.97
CA LEU A 81 -10.78 -4.49 5.09
C LEU A 81 -11.45 -3.60 6.14
N ASP A 82 -12.59 -4.05 6.69
CA ASP A 82 -13.13 -3.55 7.95
C ASP A 82 -12.03 -3.76 9.00
N ASN A 83 -11.07 -2.85 9.00
CA ASN A 83 -10.18 -2.63 10.09
C ASN A 83 -11.04 -1.87 11.11
N ASP A 84 -11.91 -2.61 11.79
CA ASP A 84 -12.49 -2.25 13.09
C ASP A 84 -11.38 -1.96 14.14
N ARG A 85 -10.10 -1.97 13.74
CA ARG A 85 -9.09 -1.09 14.28
C ARG A 85 -9.51 0.36 14.03
N THR A 86 -10.45 0.83 14.81
CA THR A 86 -10.52 2.23 15.19
C THR A 86 -9.08 2.63 15.50
N LEU A 87 -8.52 3.55 14.71
CA LEU A 87 -7.20 4.14 14.95
C LEU A 87 -7.08 4.71 16.38
N GLU A 88 -8.20 4.84 17.08
CA GLU A 88 -8.36 5.21 18.48
C GLU A 88 -7.81 4.17 19.48
N LYS A 89 -7.81 2.86 19.17
CA LYS A 89 -7.39 1.87 20.16
C LYS A 89 -5.88 1.60 20.07
N LEU A 90 -5.15 2.32 20.91
CA LEU A 90 -3.73 2.11 21.17
C LEU A 90 -3.45 0.61 21.46
N PRO A 91 -2.40 0.00 20.88
CA PRO A 91 -2.12 -1.41 21.14
C PRO A 91 -1.82 -1.64 22.63
N GLU A 92 -2.21 -2.79 23.16
CA GLU A 92 -2.10 -3.11 24.59
C GLU A 92 -0.66 -3.04 25.14
N TRP A 93 0.33 -3.27 24.27
CA TRP A 93 1.75 -3.20 24.62
C TRP A 93 2.32 -1.77 24.59
N MET A 94 1.53 -0.77 24.19
CA MET A 94 2.00 0.60 24.07
C MET A 94 2.02 1.31 25.42
N ASP A 95 3.20 1.75 25.80
CA ASP A 95 3.44 2.54 27.01
C ASP A 95 3.64 4.01 26.60
N MET A 96 2.64 4.84 26.90
CA MET A 96 2.66 6.27 26.54
C MET A 96 3.76 7.06 27.23
N ASP A 97 4.22 6.62 28.40
CA ASP A 97 5.32 7.29 29.10
C ASP A 97 6.66 6.96 28.44
N LYS A 98 6.87 5.72 28.01
CA LYS A 98 8.04 5.37 27.17
C LYS A 98 8.03 6.14 25.85
N TYR A 99 6.88 6.25 25.21
CA TYR A 99 6.74 7.01 23.96
C TYR A 99 7.11 8.49 24.15
N ARG A 100 6.53 9.16 25.15
CA ARG A 100 6.83 10.57 25.48
C ARG A 100 8.31 10.78 25.82
N ARG A 101 8.92 9.85 26.57
CA ARG A 101 10.37 9.90 26.85
C ARG A 101 11.19 9.78 25.56
N GLY A 102 10.79 8.91 24.64
CA GLY A 102 11.38 8.78 23.31
C GLY A 102 11.30 10.09 22.51
N GLN A 103 10.11 10.72 22.46
CA GLN A 103 9.95 12.01 21.78
C GLN A 103 10.85 13.10 22.37
N LYS A 104 10.89 13.22 23.70
CA LYS A 104 11.76 14.19 24.39
C LYS A 104 13.25 13.91 24.12
N PHE A 105 13.66 12.65 24.05
CA PHE A 105 15.03 12.27 23.69
C PHE A 105 15.36 12.69 22.26
N VAL A 106 14.45 12.46 21.31
CA VAL A 106 14.63 12.86 19.91
C VAL A 106 14.74 14.37 19.77
N GLN A 107 13.85 15.14 20.41
CA GLN A 107 13.90 16.59 20.40
C GLN A 107 15.22 17.15 20.96
N LYS A 108 15.73 16.55 22.05
CA LYS A 108 16.99 16.97 22.66
C LYS A 108 18.22 16.62 21.82
N ASN A 109 18.20 15.51 21.10
CA ASN A 109 19.35 15.00 20.34
C ASN A 109 19.12 15.06 18.83
N TYR A 110 18.28 15.99 18.39
CA TYR A 110 17.74 16.03 17.04
C TYR A 110 18.83 15.99 15.97
N THR A 111 19.82 16.88 16.09
CA THR A 111 20.94 16.97 15.13
C THR A 111 21.76 15.69 15.06
N ALA A 112 22.07 15.08 16.20
CA ALA A 112 22.86 13.86 16.26
C ALA A 112 22.11 12.67 15.63
N ILE A 113 20.81 12.56 15.90
CA ILE A 113 19.94 11.54 15.29
C ILE A 113 19.85 11.76 13.78
N THR A 114 19.68 13.00 13.32
CA THR A 114 19.64 13.33 11.89
C THR A 114 20.94 12.94 11.18
N ILE A 115 22.11 13.28 11.75
CA ILE A 115 23.41 12.90 11.19
C ILE A 115 23.56 11.37 11.15
N SER A 116 23.18 10.68 12.23
CA SER A 116 23.19 9.21 12.29
C SER A 116 22.32 8.58 11.20
N LYS A 117 21.14 9.15 10.92
CA LYS A 117 20.26 8.68 9.84
C LYS A 117 20.86 8.90 8.46
N VAL A 118 21.48 10.05 8.21
CA VAL A 118 22.17 10.32 6.93
C VAL A 118 23.33 9.34 6.73
N MET A 119 24.14 9.11 7.76
CA MET A 119 25.25 8.14 7.71
C MET A 119 24.75 6.70 7.50
N GLY A 120 23.69 6.29 8.21
CA GLY A 120 23.07 4.97 8.02
C GLY A 120 22.52 4.78 6.61
N LEU A 121 22.00 5.83 5.98
CA LEU A 121 21.55 5.78 4.60
C LEU A 121 22.73 5.65 3.62
N MET A 122 23.82 6.39 3.83
CA MET A 122 25.05 6.24 3.02
C MET A 122 25.63 4.82 3.13
N TYR A 123 25.55 4.21 4.31
CA TYR A 123 25.95 2.83 4.53
C TYR A 123 25.13 1.84 3.70
N ILE A 124 23.79 1.97 3.67
CA ILE A 124 22.90 1.12 2.85
C ILE A 124 23.30 1.19 1.36
N TYR A 125 23.68 2.37 0.87
CA TYR A 125 24.14 2.53 -0.53
C TYR A 125 25.50 1.88 -0.84
N THR A 126 26.28 1.52 0.18
CA THR A 126 27.58 0.87 0.00
C THR A 126 27.41 -0.61 -0.37
N PHE A 127 26.28 -1.23 0.01
CA PHE A 127 26.00 -2.63 -0.29
C PHE A 127 25.12 -2.77 -1.53
N GLN A 128 25.68 -3.36 -2.59
CA GLN A 128 24.95 -3.62 -3.83
C GLN A 128 23.73 -4.52 -3.62
N GLU A 129 23.72 -5.36 -2.58
CA GLU A 129 22.61 -6.27 -2.28
C GLU A 129 21.40 -5.57 -1.65
N GLU A 130 21.63 -4.58 -0.78
CA GLU A 130 20.55 -3.77 -0.19
C GLU A 130 19.95 -2.81 -1.21
N LEU A 131 20.72 -2.47 -2.26
CA LEU A 131 20.25 -1.71 -3.41
C LEU A 131 19.32 -2.51 -4.33
N LYS A 132 19.43 -3.84 -4.39
CA LYS A 132 18.58 -4.68 -5.26
C LYS A 132 17.09 -4.48 -5.00
N PRO A 133 16.55 -4.62 -3.77
CA PRO A 133 15.13 -4.37 -3.50
C PRO A 133 14.73 -2.90 -3.69
N ILE A 134 15.67 -1.97 -3.49
CA ILE A 134 15.45 -0.54 -3.70
C ILE A 134 15.22 -0.25 -5.20
N ILE A 135 16.03 -0.87 -6.07
CA ILE A 135 15.95 -0.74 -7.52
C ILE A 135 14.79 -1.56 -8.12
N LEU A 136 14.51 -2.76 -7.57
CA LEU A 136 13.38 -3.61 -7.99
C LEU A 136 12.01 -3.03 -7.60
N GLY A 137 11.95 -2.11 -6.64
CA GLY A 137 10.73 -1.38 -6.34
C GLY A 137 10.26 -0.63 -7.58
N ALA A 138 9.00 -0.85 -7.97
CA ALA A 138 8.41 -0.54 -9.28
C ALA A 138 8.55 0.90 -9.83
N HIS A 139 9.21 1.84 -9.14
CA HIS A 139 9.40 3.25 -9.52
C HIS A 139 10.87 3.73 -9.38
N SER A 140 11.83 2.83 -9.23
CA SER A 140 13.23 3.19 -8.96
C SER A 140 14.19 2.39 -9.84
N HIS A 141 13.86 2.30 -11.13
CA HIS A 141 14.64 1.58 -12.13
C HIS A 141 16.07 2.11 -12.29
N THR A 142 16.37 3.29 -11.75
CA THR A 142 17.71 3.85 -11.65
C THR A 142 18.05 4.20 -10.19
N PRO A 143 19.33 4.06 -9.79
CA PRO A 143 19.79 4.46 -8.44
C PRO A 143 19.47 5.92 -8.08
N TYR A 144 19.45 6.83 -9.07
CA TYR A 144 19.09 8.23 -8.87
C TYR A 144 17.63 8.43 -8.44
N LEU A 145 16.69 7.72 -9.08
CA LEU A 145 15.26 7.79 -8.73
C LEU A 145 14.98 7.13 -7.36
N ALA A 146 15.72 6.07 -7.03
CA ALA A 146 15.72 5.50 -5.68
C ALA A 146 16.14 6.52 -4.61
N PHE A 147 17.21 7.27 -4.88
CA PHE A 147 17.73 8.29 -3.98
C PHE A 147 16.71 9.43 -3.73
N GLN A 148 16.11 9.98 -4.79
CA GLN A 148 15.08 11.01 -4.65
C GLN A 148 13.90 10.55 -3.79
N ARG A 149 13.42 9.31 -3.96
CA ARG A 149 12.31 8.74 -3.16
C ARG A 149 12.64 8.70 -1.66
N TYR A 150 13.87 8.34 -1.32
CA TYR A 150 14.30 8.31 0.09
C TYR A 150 14.45 9.69 0.70
N LEU A 151 14.95 10.68 -0.06
CA LEU A 151 14.97 12.07 0.38
C LEU A 151 13.55 12.59 0.67
N PHE A 152 12.58 12.30 -0.19
CA PHE A 152 11.17 12.63 0.07
C PHE A 152 10.61 11.92 1.31
N LYS A 153 10.96 10.65 1.54
CA LYS A 153 10.52 9.91 2.73
C LYS A 153 11.10 10.50 4.02
N ILE A 154 12.35 10.95 3.98
CA ILE A 154 13.00 11.63 5.12
C ILE A 154 12.36 13.00 5.36
N LEU A 155 12.12 13.78 4.29
CA LEU A 155 11.46 15.09 4.38
C LEU A 155 10.02 14.98 4.90
N TYR A 156 9.26 13.97 4.47
CA TYR A 156 7.89 13.75 4.92
C TYR A 156 7.83 13.37 6.42
N LEU A 157 8.81 12.61 6.90
CA LEU A 157 8.96 12.31 8.32
C LEU A 157 9.36 13.56 9.13
N TYR A 158 10.13 14.46 8.53
CA TYR A 158 10.55 15.74 9.12
C TYR A 158 9.38 16.71 9.33
N ILE A 159 8.36 16.66 8.46
CA ILE A 159 7.15 17.50 8.52
C ILE A 159 6.13 16.97 9.55
N ASN A 160 6.19 15.69 9.91
CA ASN A 160 5.21 15.01 10.77
C ASN A 160 5.77 14.59 12.15
N ILE A 161 6.93 15.13 12.56
CA ILE A 161 7.50 15.03 13.92
C ILE A 161 7.37 16.39 14.59
#